data_AF-A0AAP2PLG2-F1
#
_entry.id   AF-A0AAP2PLG2-F1
#
_cell.length_a   1.000
_cell.length_b   1.000
_cell.length_c   1.000
_cell.angle_alpha   90.00
_cell.angle_beta   90.00
_cell.angle_gamma   90.00
#
_symmetry.space_group_name_H-M   'P 1'
#
loop_
_entity.id
_entity.type
_entity.pdbx_description
1 polymer ?
#
loop_
_entity_poly.entity_id
_entity_poly.type
_entity_poly.pdbx_seq_one_letter_code
_entity_poly.pdbx_strand_id
1 'polypeptide(L)' 'MKKIYYCPICGRELIKSEIKGYSFQCLHCDEDFTESEVIIKNEKDNEKEK' A
#
# COMPACT_ATOMS: atom_id res chain seq x y z
N MET A 1 6.60 9.82 -11.05
CA MET A 1 6.62 8.36 -10.86
C MET A 1 5.49 8.02 -9.93
N LYS A 2 4.58 7.12 -10.32
CA LYS A 2 3.47 6.71 -9.45
C LYS A 2 3.97 5.65 -8.47
N LYS A 3 3.82 5.92 -7.17
CA LYS A 3 4.04 4.95 -6.10
C LYS A 3 2.72 4.21 -5.87
N ILE A 4 2.80 2.89 -5.77
CA ILE A 4 1.68 2.02 -5.39
C ILE A 4 2.01 1.43 -4.03
N TYR A 5 1.05 1.47 -3.12
CA TYR A 5 1.20 1.05 -1.74
C TYR A 5 0.48 -0.28 -1.53
N TYR A 6 1.14 -1.22 -0.89
CA TYR A 6 0.63 -2.58 -0.69
C TYR A 6 0.62 -2.94 0.79
N CYS A 7 -0.40 -3.72 1.17
CA CYS A 7 -0.61 -4.23 2.51
C CYS A 7 0.56 -5.14 2.90
N PRO A 8 1.24 -4.88 4.03
CA PRO A 8 2.34 -5.72 4.49
C PRO A 8 1.88 -7.12 4.93
N ILE A 9 0.57 -7.29 5.21
CA ILE A 9 -0.01 -8.56 5.68
C ILE A 9 -0.43 -9.44 4.51
N CYS A 10 -1.22 -8.92 3.58
CA CYS A 10 -1.85 -9.71 2.51
C CYS A 10 -1.37 -9.36 1.09
N GLY A 11 -0.49 -8.36 0.94
CA GLY A 11 0.10 -7.97 -0.35
C GLY A 11 -0.84 -7.28 -1.34
N ARG A 12 -2.09 -6.97 -0.95
CA ARG A 12 -3.05 -6.23 -1.80
C ARG A 12 -2.78 -4.73 -1.79
N GLU A 13 -3.16 -4.05 -2.86
CA GLU A 13 -3.06 -2.59 -2.93
C GLU A 13 -3.91 -1.93 -1.84
N LEU A 14 -3.37 -0.88 -1.23
CA LEU A 14 -4.00 -0.10 -0.17
C LEU A 14 -4.71 1.12 -0.74
N ILE A 15 -5.79 1.51 -0.07
CA ILE A 15 -6.46 2.79 -0.32
C ILE A 15 -6.01 3.82 0.71
N LYS A 16 -6.40 5.08 0.53
CA LYS A 16 -6.15 6.12 1.53
C LYS A 16 -7.03 5.87 2.77
N SER A 17 -6.42 5.92 3.95
CA SER A 17 -7.17 5.84 5.21
C SER A 17 -7.90 7.16 5.48
N GLU A 18 -9.08 7.07 6.10
CA GLU A 18 -9.84 8.22 6.62
C GLU A 18 -9.51 8.50 8.09
N ILE A 19 -8.76 7.61 8.76
CA ILE A 19 -8.41 7.75 10.18
C ILE A 19 -7.22 8.70 10.35
N LYS A 20 -7.40 9.72 11.19
CA LYS A 20 -6.33 10.69 11.48
C LYS A 20 -5.12 9.99 12.10
N GLY A 21 -3.95 10.18 11.48
CA GLY A 21 -2.68 9.57 11.90
C GLY A 21 -2.25 8.41 11.01
N TYR A 22 -3.19 7.81 10.28
CA TYR A 22 -2.91 6.79 9.28
C TYR A 22 -2.91 7.37 7.88
N SER A 23 -2.19 6.69 6.98
CA SER A 23 -2.09 7.10 5.59
C SER A 23 -2.88 6.16 4.68
N PHE A 24 -2.94 4.88 5.03
CA PHE A 24 -3.44 3.82 4.16
C PHE A 24 -4.31 2.82 4.90
N GLN A 25 -5.28 2.21 4.22
CA GLN A 25 -6.16 1.19 4.78
C GLN A 25 -6.21 -0.03 3.85
N CYS A 26 -6.19 -1.22 4.46
CA CYS A 26 -6.48 -2.47 3.77
C CYS A 26 -7.91 -2.92 4.06
N LEU A 27 -8.81 -2.79 3.08
CA LEU A 27 -10.20 -3.26 3.21
C LEU A 27 -10.36 -4.78 3.40
N HIS A 28 -9.31 -5.56 3.12
CA HIS A 28 -9.36 -7.01 3.28
C HIS A 28 -8.95 -7.47 4.68
N CYS A 29 -7.93 -6.83 5.25
CA CYS A 29 -7.48 -7.10 6.61
C CYS A 29 -8.24 -6.29 7.66
N ASP A 30 -8.95 -5.23 7.22
CA ASP A 30 -9.60 -4.23 8.07
C ASP A 30 -8.62 -3.49 8.98
N GLU A 31 -7.40 -3.24 8.47
CA GLU A 31 -6.29 -2.62 9.21
C GLU A 31 -5.80 -1.35 8.50
N ASP A 32 -5.39 -0.37 9.32
CA ASP A 32 -4.83 0.91 8.90
C ASP A 32 -3.32 0.98 9.13
N PHE A 33 -2.61 1.68 8.24
CA PHE A 33 -1.16 1.74 8.20
C PHE A 33 -0.65 3.17 7.95
N THR A 34 0.49 3.48 8.55
CA THR A 34 1.30 4.64 8.21
C THR A 34 2.14 4.37 6.97
N GLU A 35 2.68 5.42 6.33
CA GLU A 35 3.54 5.25 5.14
C GLU A 35 4.80 4.40 5.40
N SER A 36 5.31 4.38 6.63
CA SER A 36 6.50 3.59 6.99
C SER A 36 6.23 2.10 7.19
N GLU A 37 4.97 1.69 7.34
CA GLU A 37 4.58 0.30 7.58
C GLU A 37 4.24 -0.46 6.30
N VAL A 38 3.95 0.27 5.21
CA VAL A 38 3.44 -0.31 3.96
C VAL A 38 4.56 -0.67 3.00
N ILE A 39 4.27 -1.61 2.10
CA ILE A 39 5.19 -1.98 1.02
C ILE A 39 4.98 -1.01 -0.14
N ILE A 40 6.03 -0.28 -0.54
CA ILE A 40 5.97 0.70 -1.62
C ILE A 40 6.62 0.11 -2.86
N LYS A 41 5.90 0.05 -3.98
CA LYS A 41 6.47 -0.29 -5.30
C LYS A 41 6.33 0.88 -6.26
N ASN A 42 7.32 1.04 -7.11
CA ASN A 42 7.27 2.00 -8.22
C ASN A 42 6.66 1.30 -9.43
N GLU A 43 5.78 1.98 -10.16
CA GLU A 43 5.13 1.43 -11.36
C GLU A 43 6.12 0.88 -12.41
N LYS A 44 7.37 1.37 -12.43
CA LYS A 44 8.44 0.90 -13.33
C LYS A 44 9.07 -0.44 -12.95
N ASP A 45 8.82 -0.95 -11.75
CA ASP A 45 9.39 -2.24 -11.30
C ASP A 45 8.59 -3.44 -11.83
N ASN A 46 7.35 -3.21 -12.30
CA ASN A 46 6.50 -4.25 -12.89
C ASN A 46 6.83 -4.58 -14.36
N GLU A 47 7.75 -3.83 -15.00
CA GLU A 47 8.11 -4.02 -16.42
C GLU A 47 9.35 -4.92 -16.62
N LYS A 48 9.79 -5.65 -15.58
CA LYS A 48 10.94 -6.56 -15.65
C LYS A 48 10.64 -8.04 -15.39
N GLU A 49 9.38 -8.43 -15.42
CA GLU A 49 8.97 -9.84 -15.29
C GLU A 49 8.05 -10.31 -16.43
N LYS A 50 8.39 -9.97 -17.68
CA LYS A 50 7.77 -10.59 -18.86
C LYS A 50 8.76 -10.88 -19.98
#